data_AF-A0AAD6XWN2-F1
#
_entry.id   AF-A0AAD6XWN2-F1
#
_cell.length_a   1.000
_cell.length_b   1.000
_cell.length_c   1.000
_cell.angle_alpha   90.00
_cell.angle_beta   90.00
_cell.angle_gamma   90.00
#
_symmetry.space_group_name_H-M   'P 1'
#
loop_
_entity.id
_entity.type
_entity.pdbx_description
1 polymer ?
#
loop_
_entity_poly.entity_id
_entity_poly.type
_entity_poly.pdbx_seq_one_letter_code
_entity_poly.pdbx_strand_id
1 'polypeptide(L)'
;MASSSTLTSTHLPIFRTILDEWHQKQPKSFPVPLAELRSPPTSKDKLKDVIVAFRTRPPLANETTDKFHADPDVRDAIVDEAGKIPPVQFCAGITVASVEPGVFFAHIPGMKWSGPTLTHKSYEADLAFGPGVDNEEVYQRTVVVNDMLSLALSGGVGCILAYGQTGSGKTFTMESVEHRVARDLFDQARILGKRLLLAQDASHLKADTGDIFEFSVTFLELVGNRASDLLEFTEKVDENGNPVRTEIFVREDTVGNVRPNLVASIVTSSEELEGLINKALSHRRTSPTLRNATSSRSHALLTITVKNTLLPYADEGQLSLVDLAGSERYEDSKAHDKQRMDEARDNNKSLMNLKECVRAKAKMAAEDGFVHIPWRSNKLTMLLKPIFDIESRQPSRAVIIAHVSPHIQDTVHSTNTLSYAAVFKTVPPKPRGQAPYDAKDPRTWDHDKTVEWLAAQFTARAMKSRQAAWNVKEKQAKLVGKRLKPLKVPTPGELDLGVDIPKICPAGSTAKNLGVLYTPQFVQRCLEARNSQVLTLDELNHTAVDIIGTLSYLIIKAKTRTRNEIMKSRKKLATEVYGVFSPYASRRYLSIVVTRRRAKMIKDYDERIPGDADLLW
;
A
#
# COMPACT_ATOMS: atom_id res chain seq x y z
N MET A 1 -4.82 41.01 7.30
CA MET A 1 -5.84 39.93 7.27
C MET A 1 -5.70 39.18 8.58
N ALA A 2 -6.75 39.14 9.40
CA ALA A 2 -6.75 38.31 10.61
C ALA A 2 -6.49 36.84 10.21
N SER A 3 -5.71 36.08 10.99
CA SER A 3 -5.58 34.64 10.76
C SER A 3 -6.94 33.96 10.92
N SER A 4 -7.14 32.81 10.26
CA SER A 4 -8.39 32.04 10.37
C SER A 4 -8.77 31.76 11.83
N SER A 5 -7.79 31.59 12.72
CA SER A 5 -7.97 31.43 14.16
C SER A 5 -8.59 32.67 14.82
N THR A 6 -8.03 33.85 14.58
CA THR A 6 -8.54 35.13 15.12
C THR A 6 -9.95 35.44 14.62
N LEU A 7 -10.25 35.14 13.35
CA LEU A 7 -11.59 35.29 12.80
C LEU A 7 -12.61 34.43 13.57
N THR A 8 -12.28 33.17 13.82
CA THR A 8 -13.17 32.23 14.52
C THR A 8 -13.27 32.47 16.02
N SER A 9 -12.24 33.01 16.67
CA SER A 9 -12.28 33.31 18.10
C SER A 9 -13.14 34.53 18.42
N THR A 10 -13.08 35.58 17.58
CA THR A 10 -13.79 36.83 17.83
C THR A 10 -15.26 36.78 17.43
N HIS A 11 -15.61 36.01 16.39
CA HIS A 11 -16.97 35.98 15.83
C HIS A 11 -17.71 34.66 16.04
N LEU A 12 -17.26 33.81 16.98
CA LEU A 12 -17.87 32.50 17.23
C LEU A 12 -19.40 32.55 17.51
N PRO A 13 -19.91 33.50 18.33
CA PRO A 13 -21.35 33.58 18.58
C PRO A 13 -22.15 33.83 17.30
N ILE A 14 -21.64 34.70 16.41
CA ILE A 14 -22.27 35.02 15.13
C ILE A 14 -22.27 33.79 14.22
N PHE A 15 -21.15 33.07 14.12
CA PHE A 15 -21.09 31.85 13.32
C PHE A 15 -22.07 30.79 13.80
N ARG A 16 -22.26 30.66 15.12
CA ARG A 16 -23.26 29.75 15.66
C ARG A 16 -24.68 30.15 15.26
N THR A 17 -25.05 31.42 15.40
CA THR A 17 -26.37 31.89 14.97
C THR A 17 -26.61 31.60 13.49
N ILE A 18 -25.63 31.90 12.62
CA ILE A 18 -25.72 31.61 11.18
C ILE A 18 -25.87 30.10 10.93
N LEU A 19 -25.15 29.27 11.69
CA LEU A 19 -25.22 27.81 11.56
C LEU A 19 -26.58 27.26 12.00
N ASP A 20 -27.10 27.74 13.14
CA ASP A 20 -28.41 27.33 13.67
C ASP A 20 -29.53 27.72 12.70
N GLU A 21 -29.49 28.92 12.13
CA GLU A 21 -30.40 29.35 11.06
C GLU A 21 -30.30 28.47 9.81
N TRP A 22 -29.08 28.03 9.46
CA TRP A 22 -28.86 27.13 8.33
C TRP A 22 -29.46 25.74 8.61
N HIS A 23 -29.27 25.19 9.81
CA HIS A 23 -29.85 23.91 10.23
C HIS A 23 -31.37 23.92 10.20
N GLN A 24 -32.00 25.01 10.67
CA GLN A 24 -33.47 25.16 10.64
C GLN A 24 -34.06 25.16 9.22
N LYS A 25 -33.26 25.54 8.21
CA LYS A 25 -33.66 25.56 6.80
C LYS A 25 -33.48 24.20 6.11
N GLN A 26 -32.86 23.21 6.75
CA GLN A 26 -32.65 21.89 6.16
C GLN A 26 -33.93 21.02 6.21
N PRO A 27 -34.11 20.08 5.27
CA PRO A 27 -35.27 19.19 5.26
C PRO A 27 -35.35 18.32 6.53
N LYS A 28 -36.54 17.86 6.91
CA LYS A 28 -36.72 16.99 8.10
C LYS A 28 -35.94 15.66 8.03
N SER A 29 -35.57 15.21 6.84
CA SER A 29 -34.69 14.06 6.59
C SER A 29 -33.21 14.39 6.80
N PHE A 30 -32.87 15.57 7.30
CA PHE A 30 -31.54 16.01 7.64
C PHE A 30 -31.52 16.36 9.13
N PRO A 31 -30.73 15.71 9.99
CA PRO A 31 -29.95 14.47 9.81
C PRO A 31 -30.80 13.21 10.08
N VAL A 32 -30.71 12.16 9.24
CA VAL A 32 -31.37 10.88 9.51
C VAL A 32 -30.69 10.16 10.69
N PRO A 33 -31.44 9.70 11.71
CA PRO A 33 -30.87 8.91 12.80
C PRO A 33 -30.18 7.64 12.29
N LEU A 34 -29.00 7.33 12.85
CA LEU A 34 -28.17 6.19 12.45
C LEU A 34 -28.94 4.84 12.47
N ALA A 35 -29.94 4.72 13.34
CA ALA A 35 -30.77 3.53 13.49
C ALA A 35 -31.67 3.25 12.27
N GLU A 36 -32.08 4.29 11.53
CA GLU A 36 -32.93 4.17 10.34
C GLU A 36 -32.11 3.81 9.08
N LEU A 37 -30.79 3.93 9.15
CA LEU A 37 -29.82 3.64 8.06
C LEU A 37 -29.17 2.26 8.23
N ARG A 38 -29.78 1.37 9.01
CA ARG A 38 -29.32 0.00 9.32
C ARG A 38 -29.74 -1.06 8.30
N SER A 39 -30.41 -0.70 7.21
CA SER A 39 -30.72 -1.67 6.16
C SER A 39 -29.40 -2.18 5.56
N PRO A 40 -29.11 -3.50 5.61
CA PRO A 40 -27.90 -4.05 5.02
C PRO A 40 -27.86 -3.73 3.52
N PRO A 41 -26.68 -3.50 2.94
CA PRO A 41 -26.57 -3.25 1.51
C PRO A 41 -27.21 -4.41 0.74
N THR A 42 -28.13 -4.08 -0.16
CA THR A 42 -28.68 -5.07 -1.10
C THR A 42 -27.53 -5.66 -1.90
N SER A 43 -27.40 -6.99 -1.86
CA SER A 43 -26.29 -7.83 -2.33
C SER A 43 -25.92 -7.75 -3.84
N LYS A 44 -26.40 -6.74 -4.57
CA LYS A 44 -26.23 -6.60 -6.02
C LYS A 44 -25.27 -5.50 -6.46
N ASP A 45 -24.84 -4.61 -5.57
CA ASP A 45 -23.77 -3.67 -5.91
C ASP A 45 -22.42 -4.38 -5.77
N LYS A 46 -21.69 -4.48 -6.89
CA LYS A 46 -20.32 -4.99 -6.91
C LYS A 46 -19.51 -4.27 -5.82
N LEU A 47 -19.02 -5.02 -4.85
CA LEU A 47 -18.12 -4.53 -3.80
C LEU A 47 -17.00 -3.71 -4.46
N LYS A 48 -16.85 -2.45 -4.05
CA LYS A 48 -15.84 -1.54 -4.60
C LYS A 48 -14.44 -1.95 -4.13
N ASP A 49 -13.45 -1.79 -5.00
CA ASP A 49 -12.04 -2.02 -4.66
C ASP A 49 -11.52 -0.96 -3.68
N VAL A 50 -12.08 0.25 -3.71
CA VAL A 50 -11.73 1.34 -2.78
C VAL A 50 -13.01 1.92 -2.21
N ILE A 51 -13.10 1.94 -0.88
CA ILE A 51 -14.20 2.50 -0.11
C ILE A 51 -13.67 3.70 0.64
N VAL A 52 -14.31 4.85 0.47
CA VAL A 52 -13.98 6.07 1.20
C VAL A 52 -15.02 6.28 2.30
N ALA A 53 -14.55 6.42 3.53
CA ALA A 53 -15.37 6.72 4.69
C ALA A 53 -14.93 8.05 5.30
N PHE A 54 -15.87 8.89 5.73
CA PHE A 54 -15.57 10.06 6.55
C PHE A 54 -15.95 9.79 7.99
N ARG A 55 -15.13 10.23 8.94
CA ARG A 55 -15.42 10.11 10.37
C ARG A 55 -15.11 11.41 11.08
N THR A 56 -16.03 11.85 11.93
CA THR A 56 -15.76 12.91 12.90
C THR A 56 -15.87 12.38 14.32
N ARG A 57 -14.98 12.83 15.20
CA ARG A 57 -15.00 12.44 16.62
C ARG A 57 -16.01 13.29 17.42
N PRO A 58 -16.40 12.87 18.64
CA PRO A 58 -17.08 13.76 19.57
C PRO A 58 -16.29 15.06 19.85
N PRO A 59 -16.97 16.17 20.16
CA PRO A 59 -16.34 17.35 20.76
C PRO A 59 -15.57 16.98 22.04
N LEU A 60 -14.37 17.53 22.23
CA LEU A 60 -13.60 17.33 23.45
C LEU A 60 -13.92 18.41 24.49
N ALA A 61 -13.77 18.10 25.78
CA ALA A 61 -14.05 19.05 26.86
C ALA A 61 -13.23 20.34 26.75
N ASN A 62 -11.94 20.25 26.40
CA ASN A 62 -11.06 21.42 26.22
C ASN A 62 -11.41 22.29 25.00
N GLU A 63 -12.12 21.75 24.00
CA GLU A 63 -12.65 22.53 22.88
C GLU A 63 -13.86 23.37 23.29
N THR A 64 -14.47 23.03 24.42
CA THR A 64 -15.56 23.78 25.03
C THR A 64 -15.10 24.75 26.12
N THR A 65 -13.87 24.62 26.65
CA THR A 65 -13.40 25.42 27.80
C THR A 65 -12.14 26.26 27.52
N ASP A 66 -11.11 25.72 26.85
CA ASP A 66 -9.74 26.28 26.94
C ASP A 66 -9.15 26.76 25.60
N LYS A 67 -9.63 26.24 24.45
CA LYS A 67 -9.14 26.65 23.11
C LYS A 67 -9.44 28.13 22.79
N PHE A 68 -10.28 28.77 23.60
CA PHE A 68 -10.80 30.11 23.37
C PHE A 68 -10.86 30.91 24.67
N HIS A 69 -9.72 31.40 25.12
CA HIS A 69 -9.75 32.70 25.79
C HIS A 69 -9.83 33.75 24.68
N ALA A 70 -10.92 34.51 24.62
CA ALA A 70 -10.89 35.75 23.86
C ALA A 70 -9.79 36.61 24.50
N ASP A 71 -8.81 37.01 23.69
CA ASP A 71 -7.79 37.94 24.13
C ASP A 71 -8.50 39.26 24.49
N PRO A 72 -8.50 39.68 25.77
CA PRO A 72 -9.25 40.85 26.22
C PRO A 72 -8.78 42.15 25.54
N ASP A 73 -7.61 42.14 24.89
CA ASP A 73 -7.06 43.28 24.14
C ASP A 73 -7.57 43.38 22.68
N VAL A 74 -8.43 42.47 22.22
CA VAL A 74 -9.05 42.57 20.88
C VAL A 74 -10.15 43.63 20.88
N ARG A 75 -9.91 44.74 20.18
CA ARG A 75 -10.80 45.93 20.07
C ARG A 75 -12.28 45.64 19.71
N ASP A 76 -12.59 44.46 19.18
CA ASP A 76 -13.93 44.04 18.73
C ASP A 76 -14.47 42.80 19.47
N ALA A 77 -13.93 42.46 20.66
CA ALA A 77 -14.44 41.35 21.45
C ALA A 77 -15.91 41.58 21.86
N ILE A 78 -16.80 40.65 21.47
CA ILE A 78 -18.22 40.71 21.83
C ILE A 78 -18.34 40.43 23.34
N VAL A 79 -18.67 41.47 24.10
CA VAL A 79 -19.00 41.38 25.53
C VAL A 79 -20.51 41.34 25.70
N ASP A 80 -20.98 40.64 26.74
CA ASP A 80 -22.37 40.68 27.15
C ASP A 80 -22.77 42.07 27.68
N GLU A 81 -24.05 42.27 27.99
CA GLU A 81 -24.57 43.53 28.55
C GLU A 81 -23.88 43.95 29.85
N ALA A 82 -23.16 43.05 30.53
CA ALA A 82 -22.39 43.29 31.75
C ALA A 82 -20.88 43.48 31.50
N GLY A 83 -20.44 43.57 30.24
CA GLY A 83 -19.05 43.76 29.87
C GLY A 83 -18.18 42.50 30.03
N LYS A 84 -18.78 41.33 30.23
CA LYS A 84 -18.07 40.05 30.35
C LYS A 84 -18.05 39.31 29.02
N ILE A 85 -16.97 38.60 28.75
CA ILE A 85 -16.89 37.71 27.59
C ILE A 85 -17.83 36.51 27.87
N PRO A 86 -18.86 36.26 27.05
CA PRO A 86 -19.78 35.15 27.25
C PRO A 86 -19.02 33.81 27.20
N PRO A 87 -19.45 32.79 27.95
CA PRO A 87 -18.79 31.48 27.96
C PRO A 87 -18.77 30.90 26.55
N VAL A 88 -17.59 30.54 26.07
CA VAL A 88 -17.39 30.05 24.71
C VAL A 88 -18.01 28.65 24.61
N GLN A 89 -19.06 28.50 23.81
CA GLN A 89 -19.70 27.21 23.57
C GLN A 89 -19.20 26.60 22.26
N PHE A 90 -19.22 25.27 22.18
CA PHE A 90 -18.82 24.53 20.99
C PHE A 90 -19.58 25.00 19.73
N CYS A 91 -18.85 25.19 18.63
CA CYS A 91 -19.43 25.48 17.33
C CYS A 91 -19.00 24.44 16.31
N ALA A 92 -19.97 23.74 15.72
CA ALA A 92 -19.72 22.64 14.80
C ALA A 92 -19.18 23.15 13.45
N GLY A 93 -17.98 22.71 13.09
CA GLY A 93 -17.38 22.92 11.77
C GLY A 93 -17.84 21.91 10.73
N ILE A 94 -18.34 20.76 11.16
CA ILE A 94 -18.79 19.66 10.32
C ILE A 94 -20.19 19.21 10.73
N THR A 95 -21.09 19.05 9.77
CA THR A 95 -22.40 18.41 9.95
C THR A 95 -22.48 17.15 9.08
N VAL A 96 -22.97 16.05 9.65
CA VAL A 96 -23.25 14.82 8.89
C VAL A 96 -24.69 14.86 8.37
N ALA A 97 -24.85 14.75 7.06
CA ALA A 97 -26.15 14.83 6.39
C ALA A 97 -26.76 13.46 6.12
N SER A 98 -25.92 12.49 5.73
CA SER A 98 -26.31 11.13 5.37
C SER A 98 -25.17 10.19 5.72
N VAL A 99 -25.49 8.98 6.20
CA VAL A 99 -24.50 7.93 6.55
C VAL A 99 -24.11 7.11 5.32
N GLU A 100 -25.07 6.80 4.44
CA GLU A 100 -24.87 5.92 3.28
C GLU A 100 -25.90 6.25 2.17
N PRO A 101 -25.48 6.83 1.02
CA PRO A 101 -24.14 7.30 0.73
C PRO A 101 -23.71 8.38 1.73
N GLY A 102 -22.45 8.34 2.15
CA GLY A 102 -21.95 9.26 3.16
C GLY A 102 -21.87 10.69 2.67
N VAL A 103 -22.47 11.64 3.39
CA VAL A 103 -22.43 13.07 3.04
C VAL A 103 -22.10 13.92 4.27
N PHE A 104 -21.01 14.69 4.18
CA PHE A 104 -20.61 15.69 5.17
C PHE A 104 -20.78 17.11 4.59
N PHE A 105 -21.20 18.06 5.42
CA PHE A 105 -21.09 19.49 5.15
C PHE A 105 -20.00 20.09 6.02
N ALA A 106 -19.10 20.84 5.40
CA ALA A 106 -18.13 21.68 6.10
C ALA A 106 -18.61 23.13 6.13
N HIS A 107 -18.65 23.74 7.32
CA HIS A 107 -19.07 25.13 7.55
C HIS A 107 -17.83 26.02 7.68
N ILE A 108 -17.45 26.64 6.57
CA ILE A 108 -16.19 27.39 6.43
C ILE A 108 -16.43 28.85 6.82
N PRO A 109 -15.81 29.34 7.91
CA PRO A 109 -15.90 30.73 8.33
C PRO A 109 -15.16 31.65 7.34
N GLY A 110 -15.77 32.79 7.04
CA GLY A 110 -15.21 33.82 6.18
C GLY A 110 -15.66 35.22 6.61
N MET A 111 -15.04 36.24 6.02
CA MET A 111 -15.36 37.64 6.29
C MET A 111 -15.66 38.35 4.96
N LYS A 112 -16.80 39.03 4.87
CA LYS A 112 -17.13 39.95 3.78
C LYS A 112 -17.19 41.37 4.32
N TRP A 113 -17.28 42.37 3.44
CA TRP A 113 -17.48 43.77 3.84
C TRP A 113 -18.75 43.97 4.69
N SER A 114 -19.74 43.10 4.51
CA SER A 114 -21.02 43.10 5.25
C SER A 114 -20.97 42.35 6.59
N GLY A 115 -19.81 41.79 6.97
CA GLY A 115 -19.63 41.05 8.23
C GLY A 115 -19.24 39.56 8.07
N PRO A 116 -19.22 38.81 9.19
CA PRO A 116 -18.88 37.39 9.22
C PRO A 116 -19.87 36.55 8.40
N THR A 117 -19.37 35.54 7.68
CA THR A 117 -20.19 34.65 6.86
C THR A 117 -19.77 33.20 7.02
N LEU A 118 -20.70 32.26 6.80
CA LEU A 118 -20.39 30.83 6.69
C LEU A 118 -20.65 30.35 5.26
N THR A 119 -19.65 29.70 4.67
CA THR A 119 -19.80 28.99 3.41
C THR A 119 -19.97 27.51 3.69
N HIS A 120 -21.03 26.90 3.19
CA HIS A 120 -21.31 25.48 3.39
C HIS A 120 -20.89 24.68 2.16
N LYS A 121 -19.99 23.71 2.34
CA LYS A 121 -19.49 22.87 1.25
C LYS A 121 -19.78 21.40 1.52
N SER A 122 -20.44 20.74 0.57
CA SER A 122 -20.72 19.31 0.66
C SER A 122 -19.53 18.46 0.21
N TYR A 123 -19.39 17.30 0.83
CA TYR A 123 -18.42 16.28 0.52
C TYR A 123 -19.10 14.91 0.55
N GLU A 124 -18.90 14.13 -0.51
CA GLU A 124 -19.49 12.81 -0.64
C GLU A 124 -18.43 11.72 -0.45
N ALA A 125 -18.82 10.68 0.27
CA ALA A 125 -18.08 9.46 0.52
C ALA A 125 -18.97 8.25 0.21
N ASP A 126 -18.47 7.04 0.44
CA ASP A 126 -19.29 5.84 0.48
C ASP A 126 -19.96 5.73 1.85
N LEU A 127 -19.20 5.98 2.92
CA LEU A 127 -19.67 5.93 4.32
C LEU A 127 -19.40 7.24 5.07
N ALA A 128 -20.24 7.57 6.05
CA ALA A 128 -20.11 8.74 6.88
C ALA A 128 -20.46 8.44 8.35
N PHE A 129 -19.50 8.67 9.24
CA PHE A 129 -19.61 8.40 10.67
C PHE A 129 -19.62 9.70 11.46
N GLY A 130 -20.78 10.01 12.06
CA GLY A 130 -20.95 11.15 12.96
C GLY A 130 -20.32 10.95 14.34
N PRO A 131 -20.35 11.99 15.19
CA PRO A 131 -19.71 11.96 16.51
C PRO A 131 -20.33 10.92 17.46
N GLY A 132 -21.59 10.53 17.25
CA GLY A 132 -22.27 9.50 18.06
C GLY A 132 -21.97 8.05 17.67
N VAL A 133 -21.11 7.81 16.66
CA VAL A 133 -20.81 6.45 16.19
C VAL A 133 -19.60 5.88 16.92
N ASP A 134 -19.81 4.75 17.60
CA ASP A 134 -18.75 4.03 18.31
C ASP A 134 -17.81 3.27 17.36
N ASN A 135 -16.74 2.69 17.92
CA ASN A 135 -15.76 1.94 17.13
C ASN A 135 -16.25 0.55 16.70
N GLU A 136 -17.28 -0.03 17.35
CA GLU A 136 -17.82 -1.33 16.93
C GLU A 136 -18.59 -1.15 15.62
N GLU A 137 -19.45 -0.14 15.51
CA GLU A 137 -20.17 0.16 14.27
C GLU A 137 -19.21 0.51 13.11
N VAL A 138 -18.16 1.29 13.39
CA VAL A 138 -17.11 1.56 12.38
C VAL A 138 -16.45 0.27 11.93
N TYR A 139 -16.11 -0.63 12.85
CA TYR A 139 -15.53 -1.93 12.51
C TYR A 139 -16.49 -2.79 11.68
N GLN A 140 -17.76 -2.88 12.09
CA GLN A 140 -18.78 -3.65 11.36
C GLN A 140 -18.91 -3.15 9.91
N ARG A 141 -19.06 -1.84 9.70
CA ARG A 141 -19.22 -1.29 8.35
C ARG A 141 -17.95 -1.33 7.52
N THR A 142 -16.78 -1.13 8.10
CA THR A 142 -15.52 -1.03 7.34
C THR A 142 -14.82 -2.38 7.14
N VAL A 143 -14.97 -3.32 8.06
CA VAL A 143 -14.27 -4.61 8.05
C VAL A 143 -15.21 -5.74 7.69
N VAL A 144 -16.33 -5.88 8.41
CA VAL A 144 -17.23 -7.04 8.29
C VAL A 144 -18.06 -6.97 7.02
N VAL A 145 -18.81 -5.88 6.82
CA VAL A 145 -19.65 -5.67 5.63
C VAL A 145 -18.82 -5.66 4.34
N ASN A 146 -17.56 -5.24 4.43
CA ASN A 146 -16.63 -5.20 3.32
C ASN A 146 -15.70 -6.42 3.26
N ASP A 147 -16.05 -7.54 3.92
CA ASP A 147 -15.38 -8.85 3.84
C ASP A 147 -13.85 -8.81 3.95
N MET A 148 -13.28 -7.91 4.75
CA MET A 148 -11.83 -7.67 4.76
C MET A 148 -11.06 -8.89 5.30
N LEU A 149 -11.60 -9.57 6.31
CA LEU A 149 -11.01 -10.78 6.88
C LEU A 149 -11.09 -11.95 5.88
N SER A 150 -12.28 -12.18 5.31
CA SER A 150 -12.52 -13.23 4.33
C SER A 150 -11.65 -13.05 3.07
N LEU A 151 -11.45 -11.80 2.63
CA LEU A 151 -10.57 -11.47 1.52
C LEU A 151 -9.13 -11.90 1.82
N ALA A 152 -8.59 -11.53 2.97
CA ALA A 152 -7.24 -11.93 3.37
C ALA A 152 -7.12 -13.46 3.51
N LEU A 153 -8.06 -14.11 4.20
CA LEU A 153 -8.06 -15.57 4.34
C LEU A 153 -8.17 -16.32 2.99
N SER A 154 -8.70 -15.67 1.95
CA SER A 154 -8.83 -16.22 0.60
C SER A 154 -7.63 -15.90 -0.33
N GLY A 155 -6.53 -15.37 0.20
CA GLY A 155 -5.34 -15.02 -0.60
C GLY A 155 -5.39 -13.64 -1.27
N GLY A 156 -6.32 -12.77 -0.83
CA GLY A 156 -6.44 -11.39 -1.28
C GLY A 156 -5.67 -10.39 -0.43
N VAL A 157 -5.63 -9.14 -0.88
CA VAL A 157 -4.92 -8.04 -0.22
C VAL A 157 -5.92 -6.99 0.27
N GLY A 158 -6.15 -6.97 1.58
CA GLY A 158 -6.96 -5.97 2.27
C GLY A 158 -6.11 -4.85 2.88
N CYS A 159 -6.60 -3.62 2.86
CA CYS A 159 -6.01 -2.53 3.63
C CYS A 159 -7.05 -1.59 4.23
N ILE A 160 -6.79 -1.11 5.44
CA ILE A 160 -7.58 -0.07 6.10
C ILE A 160 -6.62 1.05 6.47
N LEU A 161 -6.89 2.26 5.98
CA LEU A 161 -6.08 3.45 6.21
C LEU A 161 -6.86 4.48 7.02
N ALA A 162 -6.27 4.97 8.11
CA ALA A 162 -6.75 6.15 8.82
C ALA A 162 -5.94 7.38 8.39
N TYR A 163 -6.62 8.41 7.90
CA TYR A 163 -6.01 9.64 7.38
C TYR A 163 -6.70 10.88 7.97
N GLY A 164 -5.96 11.98 8.19
CA GLY A 164 -6.52 13.22 8.71
C GLY A 164 -5.54 14.01 9.59
N GLN A 165 -5.98 15.20 10.02
CA GLN A 165 -5.17 16.08 10.88
C GLN A 165 -4.84 15.44 12.24
N THR A 166 -3.81 15.94 12.91
CA THR A 166 -3.57 15.60 14.31
C THR A 166 -4.78 15.93 15.20
N GLY A 167 -5.08 15.04 16.15
CA GLY A 167 -6.20 15.20 17.07
C GLY A 167 -7.58 14.88 16.50
N SER A 168 -7.72 14.42 15.24
CA SER A 168 -9.02 14.07 14.66
C SER A 168 -9.54 12.65 14.99
N GLY A 169 -8.77 11.84 15.72
CA GLY A 169 -9.20 10.50 16.18
C GLY A 169 -8.75 9.32 15.31
N LYS A 170 -7.73 9.50 14.46
CA LYS A 170 -7.12 8.42 13.64
C LYS A 170 -6.69 7.21 14.48
N THR A 171 -5.72 7.43 15.37
CA THR A 171 -5.14 6.37 16.21
C THR A 171 -6.19 5.73 17.12
N PHE A 172 -7.11 6.50 17.70
CA PHE A 172 -8.22 5.97 18.49
C PHE A 172 -9.11 4.98 17.71
N THR A 173 -9.31 5.25 16.43
CA THR A 173 -10.07 4.36 15.54
C THR A 173 -9.24 3.15 15.15
N MET A 174 -8.00 3.37 14.70
CA MET A 174 -7.15 2.31 14.18
C MET A 174 -6.78 1.29 15.26
N GLU A 175 -6.41 1.75 16.46
CA GLU A 175 -6.14 0.87 17.61
C GLU A 175 -7.36 -0.02 17.90
N SER A 176 -8.57 0.54 17.90
CA SER A 176 -9.78 -0.27 18.08
C SER A 176 -10.04 -1.25 16.94
N VAL A 177 -9.70 -0.91 15.69
CA VAL A 177 -9.82 -1.83 14.55
C VAL A 177 -8.80 -2.96 14.68
N GLU A 178 -7.56 -2.66 15.08
CA GLU A 178 -6.50 -3.65 15.32
C GLU A 178 -6.93 -4.69 16.36
N HIS A 179 -7.44 -4.26 17.51
CA HIS A 179 -7.95 -5.17 18.55
C HIS A 179 -9.14 -6.02 18.08
N ARG A 180 -10.08 -5.44 17.33
CA ARG A 180 -11.25 -6.18 16.82
C ARG A 180 -10.89 -7.15 15.70
N VAL A 181 -9.90 -6.83 14.87
CA VAL A 181 -9.32 -7.78 13.91
C VAL A 181 -8.68 -8.94 14.66
N ALA A 182 -7.91 -8.68 15.74
CA ALA A 182 -7.31 -9.74 16.53
C ALA A 182 -8.37 -10.70 17.10
N ARG A 183 -9.45 -10.13 17.67
CA ARG A 183 -10.62 -10.85 18.19
C ARG A 183 -11.28 -11.78 17.16
N ASP A 184 -11.56 -11.26 15.96
CA ASP A 184 -12.45 -11.94 15.01
C ASP A 184 -11.72 -12.81 13.97
N LEU A 185 -10.43 -12.55 13.71
CA LEU A 185 -9.67 -13.20 12.62
C LEU A 185 -9.64 -14.72 12.75
N PHE A 186 -9.28 -15.24 13.92
CA PHE A 186 -9.13 -16.68 14.15
C PHE A 186 -10.46 -17.42 14.09
N ASP A 187 -11.55 -16.81 14.54
CA ASP A 187 -12.88 -17.39 14.41
C ASP A 187 -13.34 -17.47 12.95
N GLN A 188 -13.12 -16.41 12.16
CA GLN A 188 -13.39 -16.42 10.73
C GLN A 188 -12.51 -17.44 9.99
N ALA A 189 -11.24 -17.55 10.37
CA ALA A 189 -10.31 -18.53 9.84
C ALA A 189 -10.80 -19.97 10.08
N ARG A 190 -11.25 -20.29 11.29
CA ARG A 190 -11.80 -21.60 11.65
C ARG A 190 -13.08 -21.92 10.86
N ILE A 191 -13.96 -20.94 10.68
CA ILE A 191 -15.20 -21.11 9.90
C ILE A 191 -14.87 -21.38 8.42
N LEU A 192 -13.99 -20.58 7.82
CA LEU A 192 -13.59 -20.75 6.42
C LEU A 192 -12.79 -22.03 6.21
N GLY A 193 -11.89 -22.36 7.14
CA GLY A 193 -11.05 -23.56 7.09
C GLY A 193 -11.90 -24.83 7.07
N LYS A 194 -12.89 -24.93 7.96
CA LYS A 194 -13.86 -26.03 7.94
C LYS A 194 -14.61 -26.14 6.61
N ARG A 195 -15.05 -25.02 6.03
CA ARG A 195 -15.73 -25.01 4.72
C ARG A 195 -14.81 -25.51 3.60
N LEU A 196 -13.55 -25.11 3.59
CA LEU A 196 -12.58 -25.51 2.58
C LEU A 196 -12.19 -26.99 2.70
N LEU A 197 -12.01 -27.51 3.92
CA LEU A 197 -11.74 -28.93 4.16
C LEU A 197 -12.89 -29.82 3.65
N LEU A 198 -14.14 -29.40 3.89
CA LEU A 198 -15.33 -30.09 3.37
C LEU A 198 -15.39 -30.05 1.83
N ALA A 199 -15.07 -28.90 1.22
CA ALA A 199 -15.14 -28.74 -0.23
C ALA A 199 -14.06 -29.52 -1.00
N GLN A 200 -12.94 -29.86 -0.36
CA GLN A 200 -11.83 -30.59 -0.99
C GLN A 200 -11.81 -32.09 -0.70
N ASP A 201 -12.87 -32.65 -0.08
CA ASP A 201 -12.88 -34.04 0.43
C ASP A 201 -11.67 -34.36 1.33
N ALA A 202 -11.09 -33.32 1.93
CA ALA A 202 -9.85 -33.33 2.69
C ALA A 202 -10.09 -33.49 4.19
N SER A 203 -11.30 -33.89 4.60
CA SER A 203 -11.71 -34.06 5.99
C SER A 203 -10.89 -35.09 6.77
N HIS A 204 -10.08 -35.90 6.07
CA HIS A 204 -9.19 -36.93 6.62
C HIS A 204 -7.78 -36.40 6.96
N LEU A 205 -7.40 -35.22 6.49
CA LEU A 205 -6.16 -34.53 6.90
C LEU A 205 -6.41 -33.89 8.28
N LYS A 206 -5.77 -34.44 9.33
CA LYS A 206 -5.85 -34.03 10.75
C LYS A 206 -5.80 -32.49 10.94
N ALA A 207 -6.49 -31.86 11.89
CA ALA A 207 -6.84 -32.26 13.26
C ALA A 207 -8.23 -31.73 13.72
N ASP A 208 -8.68 -32.16 14.91
CA ASP A 208 -9.89 -31.73 15.64
C ASP A 208 -10.16 -30.20 15.69
N THR A 209 -9.22 -29.37 15.28
CA THR A 209 -9.30 -27.90 15.27
C THR A 209 -9.84 -27.29 13.97
N GLY A 210 -9.64 -27.95 12.81
CA GLY A 210 -10.01 -27.40 11.50
C GLY A 210 -9.17 -26.20 11.04
N ASP A 211 -7.96 -26.05 11.57
CA ASP A 211 -7.06 -24.94 11.25
C ASP A 211 -6.17 -25.26 10.05
N ILE A 212 -6.33 -24.48 8.98
CA ILE A 212 -5.57 -24.59 7.72
C ILE A 212 -4.78 -23.30 7.42
N PHE A 213 -4.68 -22.39 8.38
CA PHE A 213 -4.09 -21.08 8.17
C PHE A 213 -2.88 -20.88 9.09
N GLU A 214 -1.77 -20.45 8.49
CA GLU A 214 -0.60 -19.96 9.22
C GLU A 214 -0.61 -18.42 9.17
N PHE A 215 -0.51 -17.79 10.33
CA PHE A 215 -0.51 -16.33 10.46
C PHE A 215 0.88 -15.82 10.84
N SER A 216 1.33 -14.78 10.13
CA SER A 216 2.53 -14.03 10.49
C SER A 216 2.25 -12.54 10.53
N VAL A 217 2.89 -11.85 11.48
CA VAL A 217 2.61 -10.46 11.79
C VAL A 217 3.89 -9.65 11.72
N THR A 218 3.81 -8.49 11.09
CA THR A 218 4.85 -7.47 11.11
C THR A 218 4.24 -6.14 11.50
N PHE A 219 4.97 -5.31 12.26
CA PHE A 219 4.47 -3.99 12.65
C PHE A 219 5.58 -2.96 12.47
N LEU A 220 5.42 -2.10 11.47
CA LEU A 220 6.44 -1.15 11.04
C LEU A 220 6.05 0.28 11.43
N GLU A 221 7.02 1.06 11.91
CA GLU A 221 6.89 2.51 12.09
C GLU A 221 7.73 3.27 11.05
N LEU A 222 7.13 4.27 10.40
CA LEU A 222 7.81 5.20 9.50
C LEU A 222 7.87 6.59 10.14
N VAL A 223 9.08 7.06 10.43
CA VAL A 223 9.34 8.44 10.87
C VAL A 223 10.10 9.15 9.74
N GLY A 224 9.41 10.03 9.03
CA GLY A 224 9.91 10.64 7.79
C GLY A 224 10.27 9.57 6.75
N ASN A 225 11.56 9.39 6.48
CA ASN A 225 12.08 8.35 5.58
C ASN A 225 12.74 7.16 6.31
N ARG A 226 12.80 7.14 7.64
CA ARG A 226 13.36 6.01 8.41
C ARG A 226 12.26 5.01 8.74
N ALA A 227 12.57 3.72 8.62
CA ALA A 227 11.66 2.64 8.99
C ALA A 227 12.26 1.86 10.16
N SER A 228 11.44 1.47 11.13
CA SER A 228 11.82 0.64 12.27
C SER A 228 10.75 -0.43 12.55
N ASP A 229 11.15 -1.55 13.14
CA ASP A 229 10.24 -2.60 13.58
C ASP A 229 9.74 -2.29 14.98
N LEU A 230 8.42 -2.34 15.18
CA LEU A 230 7.79 -2.18 16.50
C LEU A 230 7.76 -3.49 17.29
N LEU A 231 7.96 -4.64 16.65
CA LEU A 231 8.01 -5.96 17.30
C LEU A 231 9.42 -6.32 17.78
N GLU A 232 10.46 -5.70 17.21
CA GLU A 232 11.84 -5.88 17.64
C GLU A 232 12.01 -5.44 19.10
N PHE A 233 12.56 -6.34 19.92
CA PHE A 233 13.01 -6.01 21.26
C PHE A 233 14.39 -5.36 21.19
N THR A 234 14.56 -4.21 21.84
CA THR A 234 15.86 -3.55 21.95
C THR A 234 16.17 -3.25 23.41
N GLU A 235 17.33 -3.74 23.86
CA GLU A 235 17.92 -3.39 25.17
C GLU A 235 18.72 -2.10 25.09
N LYS A 236 19.05 -1.65 23.87
CA LYS A 236 19.85 -0.45 23.65
C LYS A 236 18.99 0.76 23.90
N VAL A 237 19.44 1.62 24.80
CA VAL A 237 18.84 2.92 25.05
C VAL A 237 19.80 4.04 24.66
N ASP A 238 19.27 5.17 24.21
CA ASP A 238 20.05 6.37 23.96
C ASP A 238 20.42 7.06 25.28
N GLU A 239 21.17 8.17 25.20
CA GLU A 239 21.59 8.98 26.36
C GLU A 239 20.42 9.48 27.22
N ASN A 240 19.21 9.50 26.66
CA ASN A 240 17.98 9.93 27.31
C ASN A 240 17.12 8.74 27.78
N GLY A 241 17.64 7.51 27.72
CA GLY A 241 16.93 6.29 28.15
C GLY A 241 15.90 5.77 27.15
N ASN A 242 15.87 6.27 25.91
CA ASN A 242 14.89 5.84 24.92
C ASN A 242 15.41 4.67 24.08
N PRO A 243 14.55 3.70 23.71
CA PRO A 243 14.96 2.54 22.92
C PRO A 243 15.53 2.96 21.56
N VAL A 244 16.76 2.54 21.27
CA VAL A 244 17.43 2.70 19.98
C VAL A 244 17.01 1.54 19.08
N ARG A 245 16.26 1.84 18.03
CA ARG A 245 15.81 0.86 17.05
C ARG A 245 16.69 0.84 15.81
N THR A 246 16.86 -0.36 15.25
CA THR A 246 17.60 -0.57 14.02
C THR A 246 16.80 -0.01 12.84
N GLU A 247 17.45 0.75 11.95
CA GLU A 247 16.81 1.17 10.71
C GLU A 247 16.64 -0.02 9.76
N ILE A 248 15.44 -0.13 9.18
CA ILE A 248 15.07 -1.20 8.27
C ILE A 248 15.05 -0.69 6.84
N PHE A 249 15.65 -1.49 5.97
CA PHE A 249 15.62 -1.25 4.54
C PHE A 249 14.34 -1.81 3.94
N VAL A 250 13.57 -0.93 3.28
CA VAL A 250 12.42 -1.31 2.45
C VAL A 250 12.94 -1.50 1.02
N ARG A 251 12.93 -2.74 0.52
CA ARG A 251 13.46 -3.09 -0.81
C ARG A 251 12.41 -3.84 -1.63
N GLU A 252 12.59 -3.83 -2.95
CA GLU A 252 11.85 -4.70 -3.86
C GLU A 252 12.70 -5.93 -4.21
N ASP A 253 12.08 -7.10 -4.28
CA ASP A 253 12.72 -8.29 -4.81
C ASP A 253 12.84 -8.25 -6.35
N THR A 254 13.48 -9.27 -6.94
CA THR A 254 13.64 -9.41 -8.40
C THR A 254 12.32 -9.51 -9.15
N VAL A 255 11.25 -9.90 -8.45
CA VAL A 255 9.89 -10.00 -8.96
C VAL A 255 9.10 -8.73 -8.61
N GLY A 256 9.71 -7.69 -8.03
CA GLY A 256 9.09 -6.40 -7.75
C GLY A 256 8.12 -6.40 -6.57
N ASN A 257 8.10 -7.43 -5.72
CA ASN A 257 7.37 -7.42 -4.46
C ASN A 257 8.15 -6.59 -3.45
N VAL A 258 7.45 -5.76 -2.68
CA VAL A 258 8.08 -4.95 -1.64
C VAL A 258 8.18 -5.79 -0.37
N ARG A 259 9.41 -6.05 0.07
CA ARG A 259 9.70 -6.80 1.29
C ARG A 259 10.55 -5.94 2.23
N PRO A 260 9.96 -5.36 3.29
CA PRO A 260 10.75 -4.80 4.37
C PRO A 260 11.44 -5.96 5.12
N ASN A 261 12.71 -5.78 5.50
CA ASN A 261 13.43 -6.78 6.29
C ASN A 261 13.00 -6.73 7.77
N LEU A 262 11.75 -7.12 8.02
CA LEU A 262 11.11 -7.15 9.34
C LEU A 262 11.17 -8.54 9.97
N VAL A 263 11.13 -8.59 11.30
CA VAL A 263 10.95 -9.86 12.01
C VAL A 263 9.46 -10.22 11.95
N ALA A 264 9.13 -11.24 11.15
CA ALA A 264 7.78 -11.78 11.10
C ALA A 264 7.53 -12.66 12.32
N SER A 265 6.60 -12.25 13.19
CA SER A 265 6.19 -13.03 14.37
C SER A 265 5.03 -13.96 13.99
N ILE A 266 5.19 -15.26 14.24
CA ILE A 266 4.12 -16.25 14.03
C ILE A 266 3.13 -16.14 15.18
N VAL A 267 1.83 -16.18 14.88
CA VAL A 267 0.75 -16.15 15.88
C VAL A 267 -0.22 -17.30 15.64
N THR A 268 -0.71 -17.88 16.73
CA THR A 268 -1.57 -19.06 16.71
C THR A 268 -2.92 -18.85 17.40
N SER A 269 -3.10 -17.71 18.08
CA SER A 269 -4.33 -17.36 18.79
C SER A 269 -4.63 -15.86 18.76
N SER A 270 -5.88 -15.52 19.06
CA SER A 270 -6.33 -14.12 19.21
C SER A 270 -5.55 -13.41 20.30
N GLU A 271 -5.30 -14.10 21.42
CA GLU A 271 -4.61 -13.57 22.59
C GLU A 271 -3.14 -13.26 22.29
N GLU A 272 -2.45 -14.11 21.52
CA GLU A 272 -1.07 -13.85 21.07
C GLU A 272 -1.00 -12.63 20.14
N LEU A 273 -1.91 -12.54 19.18
CA LEU A 273 -1.99 -11.41 18.25
C LEU A 273 -2.30 -10.11 18.99
N GLU A 274 -3.26 -10.12 19.91
CA GLU A 274 -3.60 -8.98 20.75
C GLU A 274 -2.42 -8.56 21.66
N GLY A 275 -1.72 -9.53 22.25
CA GLY A 275 -0.52 -9.28 23.05
C GLY A 275 0.59 -8.60 22.26
N LEU A 276 0.83 -9.04 21.01
CA LEU A 276 1.80 -8.42 20.10
C LEU A 276 1.41 -7.00 19.70
N ILE A 277 0.13 -6.77 19.39
CA ILE A 277 -0.40 -5.42 19.08
C ILE A 277 -0.17 -4.49 20.27
N ASN A 278 -0.57 -4.90 21.48
CA ASN A 278 -0.37 -4.12 22.70
C ASN A 278 1.11 -3.79 22.95
N LYS A 279 1.99 -4.79 22.77
CA LYS A 279 3.44 -4.60 22.89
C LYS A 279 3.94 -3.56 21.89
N ALA A 280 3.61 -3.70 20.62
CA ALA A 280 4.03 -2.77 19.57
C ALA A 280 3.48 -1.35 19.75
N LEU A 281 2.23 -1.21 20.19
CA LEU A 281 1.62 0.09 20.48
C LEU A 281 2.27 0.75 21.70
N SER A 282 2.64 -0.01 22.73
CA SER A 282 3.38 0.53 23.87
C SER A 282 4.76 1.04 23.44
N HIS A 283 5.46 0.27 22.60
CA HIS A 283 6.71 0.65 21.94
C HIS A 283 6.56 1.94 21.12
N ARG A 284 5.47 2.09 20.36
CA ARG A 284 5.19 3.32 19.60
C ARG A 284 4.94 4.52 20.53
N ARG A 285 4.31 4.32 21.70
CA ARG A 285 4.05 5.39 22.68
C ARG A 285 5.33 5.90 23.35
N THR A 286 6.33 5.04 23.55
CA THR A 286 7.59 5.36 24.25
C THR A 286 8.71 5.90 23.35
N SER A 287 8.47 6.16 22.06
CA SER A 287 9.53 6.68 21.18
C SER A 287 10.02 8.08 21.62
N PRO A 288 11.34 8.39 21.47
CA PRO A 288 12.05 9.56 22.02
C PRO A 288 11.52 10.96 21.70
N THR A 289 10.44 11.10 20.90
CA THR A 289 9.94 12.39 20.43
C THR A 289 9.15 13.14 21.52
N LEU A 290 9.82 13.46 22.62
CA LEU A 290 9.46 14.39 23.70
C LEU A 290 7.95 14.50 23.96
N ARG A 291 7.49 13.75 24.98
CA ARG A 291 6.23 13.90 25.74
C ARG A 291 5.07 14.56 24.97
N ASN A 292 4.12 13.70 24.60
CA ASN A 292 2.74 14.01 24.17
C ASN A 292 2.56 14.35 22.68
N ALA A 293 2.75 13.34 21.82
CA ALA A 293 1.92 13.02 20.63
C ALA A 293 2.73 12.26 19.57
N THR A 294 3.27 11.07 19.91
CA THR A 294 4.06 10.29 18.94
C THR A 294 3.24 9.85 17.73
N SER A 295 1.95 9.54 17.92
CA SER A 295 1.08 9.05 16.85
C SER A 295 0.75 10.08 15.76
N SER A 296 1.00 11.38 15.98
CA SER A 296 0.87 12.38 14.93
C SER A 296 2.06 12.45 13.98
N ARG A 297 3.23 11.95 14.41
CA ARG A 297 4.51 12.21 13.74
C ARG A 297 5.07 11.02 13.00
N SER A 298 4.46 9.84 13.13
CA SER A 298 4.88 8.62 12.44
C SER A 298 3.69 7.88 11.84
N HIS A 299 3.93 7.24 10.69
CA HIS A 299 2.97 6.26 10.15
C HIS A 299 3.24 4.91 10.79
N ALA A 300 2.18 4.19 11.17
CA ALA A 300 2.30 2.82 11.66
C ALA A 300 1.54 1.87 10.73
N LEU A 301 2.18 0.76 10.37
CA LEU A 301 1.66 -0.25 9.47
C LEU A 301 1.74 -1.62 10.17
N LEU A 302 0.61 -2.08 10.70
CA LEU A 302 0.44 -3.48 11.11
C LEU A 302 0.06 -4.30 9.87
N THR A 303 0.79 -5.36 9.59
CA THR A 303 0.51 -6.24 8.45
C THR A 303 0.41 -7.68 8.94
N ILE A 304 -0.75 -8.27 8.72
CA ILE A 304 -1.04 -9.68 8.98
C ILE A 304 -0.99 -10.40 7.64
N THR A 305 -0.09 -11.37 7.52
CA THR A 305 0.03 -12.24 6.35
C THR A 305 -0.54 -13.61 6.68
N VAL A 306 -1.38 -14.12 5.79
CA VAL A 306 -2.09 -15.38 5.94
C VAL A 306 -1.63 -16.35 4.85
N LYS A 307 -1.15 -17.52 5.27
CA LYS A 307 -0.79 -18.60 4.36
C LYS A 307 -1.76 -19.77 4.55
N ASN A 308 -2.32 -20.26 3.45
CA ASN A 308 -3.21 -21.42 3.45
C ASN A 308 -2.37 -22.70 3.31
N THR A 309 -2.38 -23.57 4.32
CA THR A 309 -1.62 -24.83 4.34
C THR A 309 -2.26 -25.92 3.51
N LEU A 310 -3.58 -25.88 3.30
CA LEU A 310 -4.32 -26.76 2.41
C LEU A 310 -4.03 -26.45 0.93
N LEU A 311 -3.83 -25.16 0.61
CA LEU A 311 -3.48 -24.65 -0.71
C LEU A 311 -2.12 -23.94 -0.69
N PRO A 312 -1.00 -24.67 -0.52
CA PRO A 312 0.32 -24.07 -0.31
C PRO A 312 0.87 -23.27 -1.49
N TYR A 313 0.25 -23.39 -2.68
CA TYR A 313 0.60 -22.62 -3.88
C TYR A 313 -0.40 -21.51 -4.19
N ALA A 314 -1.46 -21.34 -3.39
CA ALA A 314 -2.29 -20.16 -3.48
C ALA A 314 -1.48 -18.92 -3.10
N ASP A 315 -1.91 -17.77 -3.61
CA ASP A 315 -1.34 -16.50 -3.21
C ASP A 315 -1.57 -16.27 -1.70
N GLU A 316 -0.55 -15.79 -1.00
CA GLU A 316 -0.67 -15.41 0.41
C GLU A 316 -1.62 -14.23 0.55
N GLY A 317 -2.47 -14.30 1.57
CA GLY A 317 -3.35 -13.23 1.96
C GLY A 317 -2.63 -12.16 2.76
N GLN A 318 -3.08 -10.92 2.66
CA GLN A 318 -2.52 -9.81 3.43
C GLN A 318 -3.63 -8.89 3.93
N LEU A 319 -3.58 -8.51 5.20
CA LEU A 319 -4.38 -7.44 5.78
C LEU A 319 -3.46 -6.40 6.41
N SER A 320 -3.45 -5.19 5.85
CA SER A 320 -2.66 -4.06 6.37
C SER A 320 -3.54 -3.02 7.05
N LEU A 321 -3.30 -2.77 8.33
CA LEU A 321 -3.94 -1.72 9.14
C LEU A 321 -2.96 -0.56 9.30
N VAL A 322 -3.34 0.61 8.82
CA VAL A 322 -2.42 1.73 8.58
C VAL A 322 -2.90 3.00 9.25
N ASP A 323 -2.22 3.42 10.32
CA ASP A 323 -2.41 4.71 10.97
C ASP A 323 -1.42 5.73 10.38
N LEU A 324 -1.91 6.64 9.54
CA LEU A 324 -1.06 7.65 8.92
C LEU A 324 -0.77 8.80 9.87
N ALA A 325 0.40 9.42 9.73
CA ALA A 325 0.77 10.65 10.40
C ALA A 325 -0.24 11.79 10.12
N GLY A 326 -0.25 12.79 10.99
CA GLY A 326 -1.08 13.97 10.85
C GLY A 326 -0.81 14.74 9.56
N SER A 327 -1.87 15.28 8.95
CA SER A 327 -1.81 16.08 7.72
C SER A 327 -1.82 17.60 7.94
N GLU A 328 -1.49 18.07 9.15
CA GLU A 328 -1.44 19.49 9.51
C GLU A 328 -0.41 20.28 8.67
N ARG A 329 -0.63 21.60 8.60
CA ARG A 329 0.18 22.48 7.75
C ARG A 329 1.42 22.94 8.49
N TYR A 330 2.44 23.29 7.69
CA TYR A 330 3.65 23.96 8.16
C TYR A 330 3.37 25.24 8.98
N GLU A 331 2.27 25.94 8.69
CA GLU A 331 1.89 27.17 9.39
C GLU A 331 1.60 26.95 10.88
N ASP A 332 1.12 25.75 11.23
CA ASP A 332 0.86 25.32 12.61
C ASP A 332 2.15 24.93 13.34
N SER A 333 3.25 24.76 12.60
CA SER A 333 4.55 24.30 13.07
C SER A 333 5.58 25.42 13.24
N LYS A 334 5.20 26.70 13.11
CA LYS A 334 6.14 27.84 13.16
C LYS A 334 6.87 28.00 14.50
N ALA A 335 6.34 27.43 15.57
CA ALA A 335 6.96 27.41 16.91
C ALA A 335 7.80 26.14 17.16
N HIS A 336 8.10 25.35 16.14
CA HIS A 336 8.84 24.10 16.28
C HIS A 336 10.31 24.23 15.89
N ASP A 337 11.15 23.48 16.58
CA ASP A 337 12.58 23.37 16.25
C ASP A 337 12.80 22.74 14.87
N LYS A 338 13.94 23.03 14.26
CA LYS A 338 14.30 22.60 12.89
C LYS A 338 14.04 21.11 12.62
N GLN A 339 14.39 20.23 13.55
CA GLN A 339 14.16 18.78 13.40
C GLN A 339 12.68 18.44 13.25
N ARG A 340 11.81 19.04 14.05
CA ARG A 340 10.35 18.83 13.98
C ARG A 340 9.77 19.37 12.68
N MET A 341 10.31 20.47 12.17
CA MET A 341 9.92 21.04 10.88
C MET A 341 10.29 20.10 9.72
N ASP A 342 11.47 19.48 9.77
CA ASP A 342 11.92 18.50 8.78
C ASP A 342 11.06 17.22 8.83
N GLU A 343 10.73 16.70 10.02
CA GLU A 343 9.80 15.57 10.20
C GLU A 343 8.41 15.86 9.63
N ALA A 344 7.83 17.03 9.96
CA ALA A 344 6.52 17.45 9.44
C ALA A 344 6.53 17.61 7.92
N ARG A 345 7.64 18.09 7.34
CA ARG A 345 7.83 18.19 5.89
C ARG A 345 7.85 16.81 5.24
N ASP A 346 8.58 15.86 5.81
CA ASP A 346 8.66 14.49 5.26
C ASP A 346 7.33 13.75 5.37
N ASN A 347 6.61 13.92 6.48
CA ASN A 347 5.26 13.37 6.65
C ASN A 347 4.31 13.92 5.57
N ASN A 348 4.28 15.24 5.36
CA ASN A 348 3.48 15.85 4.31
C ASN A 348 3.90 15.40 2.90
N LYS A 349 5.20 15.20 2.65
CA LYS A 349 5.71 14.66 1.39
C LYS A 349 5.23 13.23 1.13
N SER A 350 5.23 12.37 2.15
CA SER A 350 4.74 10.99 2.03
C SER A 350 3.25 10.94 1.66
N LEU A 351 2.43 11.79 2.29
CA LEU A 351 1.00 11.92 2.00
C LEU A 351 0.75 12.52 0.60
N MET A 352 1.54 13.50 0.17
CA MET A 352 1.45 14.05 -1.18
C MET A 352 1.73 12.97 -2.24
N ASN A 353 2.79 12.19 -2.05
CA ASN A 353 3.15 11.11 -2.97
C ASN A 353 2.08 10.03 -3.06
N LEU A 354 1.43 9.68 -1.93
CA LEU A 354 0.30 8.75 -1.93
C LEU A 354 -0.87 9.28 -2.77
N LYS A 355 -1.17 10.59 -2.67
CA LYS A 355 -2.21 11.25 -3.47
C LYS A 355 -1.91 11.16 -4.96
N GLU A 356 -0.66 11.42 -5.33
CA GLU A 356 -0.21 11.34 -6.71
C GLU A 356 -0.31 9.91 -7.24
N CYS A 357 0.04 8.91 -6.43
CA CYS A 357 -0.07 7.52 -6.82
C CYS A 357 -1.53 7.11 -7.09
N VAL A 358 -2.47 7.53 -6.24
CA VAL A 358 -3.90 7.23 -6.44
C VAL A 358 -4.50 8.01 -7.60
N ARG A 359 -4.11 9.27 -7.80
CA ARG A 359 -4.52 10.03 -9.00
C ARG A 359 -4.02 9.39 -10.28
N ALA A 360 -2.76 8.94 -10.28
CA ALA A 360 -2.19 8.20 -11.41
C ALA A 360 -2.93 6.88 -11.66
N LYS A 361 -3.30 6.17 -10.58
CA LYS A 361 -4.14 4.96 -10.63
C LYS A 361 -5.50 5.24 -11.28
N ALA A 362 -6.21 6.26 -10.80
CA ALA A 362 -7.52 6.68 -11.31
C ALA A 362 -7.47 7.02 -12.80
N LYS A 363 -6.44 7.79 -13.19
CA LYS A 363 -6.21 8.15 -14.59
C LYS A 363 -5.98 6.93 -15.47
N MET A 364 -5.20 5.95 -14.99
CA MET A 364 -4.95 4.72 -15.73
C MET A 364 -6.18 3.80 -15.85
N ALA A 365 -7.15 3.92 -14.94
CA ALA A 365 -8.42 3.18 -15.04
C ALA A 365 -9.40 3.83 -16.04
N ALA A 366 -9.32 5.15 -16.23
CA ALA A 366 -10.23 5.91 -17.08
C ALA A 366 -9.73 6.09 -18.53
N GLU A 367 -8.42 6.15 -18.74
CA GLU A 367 -7.81 6.42 -20.04
C GLU A 367 -7.10 5.18 -20.60
N ASP A 368 -7.24 4.93 -21.90
CA ASP A 368 -6.42 3.94 -22.60
C ASP A 368 -4.99 4.45 -22.70
N GLY A 369 -4.07 3.88 -21.93
CA GLY A 369 -2.66 4.29 -21.95
C GLY A 369 -1.97 4.06 -20.61
N PHE A 370 -0.64 4.00 -20.60
CA PHE A 370 0.06 3.89 -19.32
C PHE A 370 0.26 5.22 -18.63
N VAL A 371 -0.08 5.21 -17.34
CA VAL A 371 0.29 6.25 -16.40
C VAL A 371 1.37 5.68 -15.47
N HIS A 372 2.57 6.26 -15.51
CA HIS A 372 3.63 5.88 -14.58
C HIS A 372 3.22 6.26 -13.15
N ILE A 373 3.10 5.27 -12.27
CA ILE A 373 2.82 5.48 -10.85
C ILE A 373 4.14 5.55 -10.07
N PRO A 374 4.44 6.67 -9.38
CA PRO A 374 5.74 6.90 -8.75
C PRO A 374 5.89 6.21 -7.38
N TRP A 375 5.72 4.88 -7.32
CA TRP A 375 5.78 4.09 -6.07
C TRP A 375 7.07 4.30 -5.27
N ARG A 376 8.20 4.50 -5.96
CA ARG A 376 9.53 4.63 -5.35
C ARG A 376 9.83 6.02 -4.78
N SER A 377 8.92 6.97 -4.91
CA SER A 377 9.13 8.33 -4.41
C SER A 377 9.13 8.43 -2.88
N ASN A 378 8.52 7.47 -2.17
CA ASN A 378 8.54 7.37 -0.72
C ASN A 378 8.40 5.90 -0.26
N LYS A 379 8.98 5.55 0.90
CA LYS A 379 8.85 4.20 1.50
C LYS A 379 7.39 3.82 1.77
N LEU A 380 6.54 4.77 2.19
CA LEU A 380 5.10 4.55 2.40
C LEU A 380 4.41 4.10 1.10
N THR A 381 4.66 4.79 -0.02
CA THR A 381 4.05 4.42 -1.31
C THR A 381 4.58 3.08 -1.82
N MET A 382 5.82 2.70 -1.49
CA MET A 382 6.30 1.35 -1.77
C MET A 382 5.57 0.31 -0.94
N LEU A 383 5.43 0.52 0.38
CA LEU A 383 4.75 -0.43 1.27
C LEU A 383 3.26 -0.60 0.91
N LEU A 384 2.60 0.46 0.45
CA LEU A 384 1.20 0.42 0.02
C LEU A 384 1.01 -0.02 -1.44
N LYS A 385 2.10 -0.26 -2.19
CA LYS A 385 2.02 -0.69 -3.59
C LYS A 385 1.14 -1.93 -3.78
N PRO A 386 1.25 -3.03 -3.02
CA PRO A 386 0.45 -4.24 -3.26
C PRO A 386 -1.06 -4.00 -3.30
N ILE A 387 -1.55 -3.01 -2.55
CA ILE A 387 -2.97 -2.67 -2.42
C ILE A 387 -3.46 -1.90 -3.68
N PHE A 388 -2.63 -0.99 -4.17
CA PHE A 388 -3.00 -0.05 -5.23
C PHE A 388 -2.36 -0.40 -6.59
N ASP A 389 -1.56 -1.46 -6.68
CA ASP A 389 -0.90 -1.91 -7.89
C ASP A 389 -1.90 -2.50 -8.89
N ILE A 390 -2.13 -1.78 -9.98
CA ILE A 390 -3.01 -2.23 -11.07
C ILE A 390 -2.40 -3.41 -11.84
N GLU A 391 -1.08 -3.63 -11.75
CA GLU A 391 -0.46 -4.82 -12.34
C GLU A 391 -0.71 -6.09 -11.51
N SER A 392 -1.11 -5.95 -10.23
CA SER A 392 -1.49 -7.08 -9.40
C SER A 392 -2.77 -7.73 -9.94
N ARG A 393 -2.76 -9.06 -9.96
CA ARG A 393 -3.94 -9.88 -10.28
C ARG A 393 -4.62 -10.46 -9.04
N GLN A 394 -4.04 -10.21 -7.86
CA GLN A 394 -4.68 -10.59 -6.60
C GLN A 394 -5.90 -9.69 -6.37
N PRO A 395 -7.01 -10.24 -5.83
CA PRO A 395 -8.13 -9.42 -5.44
C PRO A 395 -7.67 -8.49 -4.31
N SER A 396 -7.83 -7.19 -4.50
CA SER A 396 -7.45 -6.20 -3.49
C SER A 396 -8.61 -5.29 -3.12
N ARG A 397 -8.66 -4.89 -1.84
CA ARG A 397 -9.65 -3.97 -1.31
C ARG A 397 -9.01 -3.00 -0.33
N ALA A 398 -9.35 -1.73 -0.44
CA ALA A 398 -8.88 -0.68 0.44
C ALA A 398 -10.05 0.09 1.05
N VAL A 399 -10.01 0.31 2.36
CA VAL A 399 -10.92 1.22 3.05
C VAL A 399 -10.11 2.41 3.56
N ILE A 400 -10.56 3.62 3.26
CA ILE A 400 -9.88 4.86 3.67
C ILE A 400 -10.82 5.64 4.56
N ILE A 401 -10.46 5.76 5.83
CA ILE A 401 -11.21 6.49 6.84
C ILE A 401 -10.57 7.86 7.03
N ALA A 402 -11.24 8.90 6.52
CA ALA A 402 -10.81 10.28 6.64
C ALA A 402 -11.38 10.89 7.93
N HIS A 403 -10.51 11.14 8.90
CA HIS A 403 -10.81 11.69 10.21
C HIS A 403 -10.73 13.21 10.21
N VAL A 404 -11.85 13.86 10.55
CA VAL A 404 -11.95 15.31 10.65
C VAL A 404 -12.31 15.75 12.07
N SER A 405 -11.79 16.91 12.46
CA SER A 405 -12.21 17.56 13.71
C SER A 405 -13.64 18.08 13.55
N PRO A 406 -14.51 17.93 14.56
CA PRO A 406 -15.87 18.46 14.50
C PRO A 406 -15.90 19.99 14.68
N HIS A 407 -14.78 20.63 15.05
CA HIS A 407 -14.72 22.02 15.50
C HIS A 407 -14.56 23.03 14.34
N ILE A 408 -15.24 24.18 14.41
CA ILE A 408 -15.25 25.21 13.34
C ILE A 408 -13.88 25.84 13.02
N GLN A 409 -13.03 26.04 14.02
CA GLN A 409 -11.62 26.45 13.84
C GLN A 409 -10.83 25.49 12.94
N ASP A 410 -11.13 24.20 13.05
CA ASP A 410 -10.42 23.15 12.33
C ASP A 410 -11.07 22.89 10.96
N THR A 411 -12.12 23.63 10.57
CA THR A 411 -12.80 23.41 9.29
C THR A 411 -11.85 23.56 8.10
N VAL A 412 -10.88 24.48 8.16
CA VAL A 412 -9.87 24.64 7.10
C VAL A 412 -9.02 23.37 6.94
N HIS A 413 -8.64 22.72 8.04
CA HIS A 413 -7.90 21.45 7.99
C HIS A 413 -8.81 20.31 7.54
N SER A 414 -10.03 20.24 8.10
CA SER A 414 -11.03 19.23 7.79
C SER A 414 -11.42 19.24 6.31
N THR A 415 -11.61 20.41 5.71
CA THR A 415 -11.88 20.55 4.27
C THR A 415 -10.73 20.06 3.40
N ASN A 416 -9.48 20.25 3.82
CA ASN A 416 -8.32 19.67 3.11
C ASN A 416 -8.34 18.15 3.17
N THR A 417 -8.60 17.58 4.35
CA THR A 417 -8.70 16.13 4.56
C THR A 417 -9.82 15.51 3.71
N LEU A 418 -11.03 16.09 3.75
CA LEU A 418 -12.18 15.62 2.94
C LEU A 418 -11.90 15.74 1.44
N SER A 419 -11.34 16.87 0.99
CA SER A 419 -10.99 17.08 -0.42
C SER A 419 -9.90 16.13 -0.90
N TYR A 420 -8.99 15.72 0.00
CA TYR A 420 -7.95 14.75 -0.30
C TYR A 420 -8.54 13.34 -0.43
N ALA A 421 -9.33 12.91 0.56
CA ALA A 421 -9.93 11.58 0.61
C ALA A 421 -10.94 11.35 -0.52
N ALA A 422 -11.70 12.38 -0.91
CA ALA A 422 -12.66 12.30 -2.02
C ALA A 422 -12.03 11.84 -3.35
N VAL A 423 -10.73 12.11 -3.57
CA VAL A 423 -10.02 11.69 -4.80
C VAL A 423 -9.81 10.17 -4.87
N PHE A 424 -9.89 9.47 -3.73
CA PHE A 424 -9.76 8.01 -3.68
C PHE A 424 -11.04 7.28 -4.06
N LYS A 425 -12.17 7.99 -4.14
CA LYS A 425 -13.44 7.46 -4.65
C LYS A 425 -13.32 7.34 -6.17
N THR A 426 -12.73 6.23 -6.63
CA THR A 426 -12.52 5.93 -8.04
C THR A 426 -13.39 4.74 -8.46
N VAL A 427 -13.83 4.73 -9.71
CA VAL A 427 -14.51 3.54 -10.27
C VAL A 427 -13.52 2.36 -10.22
N PRO A 428 -13.95 1.16 -9.77
CA PRO A 428 -13.07 0.01 -9.78
C PRO A 428 -12.59 -0.27 -11.21
N PRO A 429 -11.28 -0.57 -11.41
CA PRO A 429 -10.79 -1.01 -12.71
C PRO A 429 -11.61 -2.21 -13.20
N LYS A 430 -11.75 -2.36 -14.53
CA LYS A 430 -12.39 -3.54 -15.09
C LYS A 430 -11.69 -4.80 -14.53
N PRO A 431 -12.44 -5.77 -13.97
CA PRO A 431 -11.84 -6.97 -13.42
C PRO A 431 -11.02 -7.65 -14.51
N ARG A 432 -9.72 -7.77 -14.27
CA ARG A 432 -8.82 -8.50 -15.15
C ARG A 432 -9.02 -9.97 -14.78
N GLY A 433 -9.77 -10.70 -15.61
CA GLY A 433 -9.87 -12.15 -15.49
C GLY A 433 -8.49 -12.81 -15.57
N GLN A 434 -8.47 -14.15 -15.53
CA GLN A 434 -7.24 -14.88 -15.82
C GLN A 434 -6.66 -14.38 -17.15
N ALA A 435 -5.41 -13.94 -17.11
CA ALA A 435 -4.79 -13.41 -18.31
C ALA A 435 -4.70 -14.52 -19.35
N PRO A 436 -4.99 -14.21 -20.63
CA PRO A 436 -4.79 -15.19 -21.69
C PRO A 436 -3.33 -15.66 -21.66
N TYR A 437 -3.13 -16.95 -21.91
CA TYR A 437 -1.81 -17.55 -21.93
C TYR A 437 -0.89 -16.83 -22.92
N ASP A 438 0.29 -16.42 -22.44
CA ASP A 438 1.39 -15.92 -23.24
C ASP A 438 2.65 -16.74 -22.92
N ALA A 439 3.14 -17.47 -23.93
CA ALA A 439 4.35 -18.28 -23.84
C ALA A 439 5.61 -17.48 -23.46
N LYS A 440 5.57 -16.15 -23.53
CA LYS A 440 6.67 -15.26 -23.17
C LYS A 440 6.47 -14.55 -21.82
N ASP A 441 5.34 -14.77 -21.16
CA ASP A 441 5.01 -14.23 -19.84
C ASP A 441 4.64 -15.36 -18.86
N PRO A 442 5.60 -15.85 -18.07
CA PRO A 442 5.36 -16.90 -17.08
C PRO A 442 4.30 -16.56 -16.03
N ARG A 443 3.94 -15.28 -15.86
CA ARG A 443 2.85 -14.86 -14.95
C ARG A 443 1.47 -15.26 -15.45
N THR A 444 1.37 -15.75 -16.68
CA THR A 444 0.11 -16.21 -17.31
C THR A 444 0.01 -17.73 -17.40
N TRP A 445 1.05 -18.45 -16.98
CA TRP A 445 1.07 -19.90 -17.09
C TRP A 445 0.32 -20.51 -15.92
N ASP A 446 -0.69 -21.31 -16.23
CA ASP A 446 -1.32 -22.20 -15.27
C ASP A 446 -0.39 -23.39 -14.92
N HIS A 447 -0.90 -24.31 -14.13
CA HIS A 447 -0.17 -25.50 -13.72
C HIS A 447 0.31 -26.33 -14.92
N ASP A 448 -0.59 -26.65 -15.84
CA ASP A 448 -0.30 -27.52 -16.98
C ASP A 448 0.76 -26.92 -17.91
N LYS A 449 0.65 -25.61 -18.19
CA LYS A 449 1.65 -24.89 -18.98
C LYS A 449 2.99 -24.76 -18.28
N THR A 450 2.99 -24.69 -16.95
CA THR A 450 4.23 -24.70 -16.16
C THR A 450 4.92 -26.06 -16.24
N VAL A 451 4.17 -27.16 -16.09
CA VAL A 451 4.68 -28.53 -16.21
C VAL A 451 5.21 -28.80 -17.62
N GLU A 452 4.46 -28.40 -18.66
CA GLU A 452 4.87 -28.51 -20.07
C GLU A 452 6.19 -27.78 -20.31
N TRP A 453 6.32 -26.55 -19.80
CA TRP A 453 7.55 -25.76 -19.93
C TRP A 453 8.74 -26.41 -19.20
N LEU A 454 8.55 -26.88 -17.96
CA LEU A 454 9.61 -27.55 -17.20
C LEU A 454 10.09 -28.81 -17.93
N ALA A 455 9.18 -29.66 -18.38
CA ALA A 455 9.50 -30.87 -19.13
C ALA A 455 10.33 -30.53 -20.38
N ALA A 456 9.94 -29.49 -21.13
CA ALA A 456 10.71 -29.02 -22.28
C ALA A 456 12.12 -28.52 -21.91
N GLN A 457 12.27 -27.79 -20.79
CA GLN A 457 13.56 -27.27 -20.33
C GLN A 457 14.52 -28.38 -19.88
N PHE A 458 14.03 -29.38 -19.15
CA PHE A 458 14.81 -30.54 -18.75
C PHE A 458 15.19 -31.39 -19.98
N THR A 459 14.24 -31.63 -20.89
CA THR A 459 14.48 -32.37 -22.14
C THR A 459 15.58 -31.72 -22.99
N ALA A 460 15.52 -30.40 -23.18
CA ALA A 460 16.52 -29.67 -23.97
C ALA A 460 17.93 -29.80 -23.38
N ARG A 461 18.07 -29.76 -22.05
CA ARG A 461 19.35 -29.87 -21.34
C ARG A 461 19.89 -31.31 -21.37
N ALA A 462 19.03 -32.30 -21.16
CA ALA A 462 19.37 -33.71 -21.29
C ALA A 462 19.85 -34.04 -22.72
N MET A 463 19.16 -33.53 -23.75
CA MET A 463 19.57 -33.67 -25.15
C MET A 463 20.92 -33.02 -25.43
N LYS A 464 21.17 -31.80 -24.90
CA LYS A 464 22.45 -31.10 -25.05
C LYS A 464 23.60 -31.87 -24.39
N SER A 465 23.39 -32.41 -23.19
CA SER A 465 24.38 -33.24 -22.50
C SER A 465 24.69 -34.52 -23.30
N ARG A 466 23.65 -35.22 -23.78
CA ARG A 466 23.79 -36.42 -24.60
C ARG A 466 24.52 -36.16 -25.92
N GLN A 467 24.24 -35.03 -26.57
CA GLN A 467 24.96 -34.60 -27.78
C GLN A 467 26.43 -34.29 -27.49
N ALA A 468 26.74 -33.62 -26.37
CA ALA A 468 28.10 -33.34 -25.97
C ALA A 468 28.89 -34.64 -25.69
N ALA A 469 28.29 -35.58 -24.97
CA ALA A 469 28.87 -36.90 -24.71
C ALA A 469 29.09 -37.69 -26.02
N TRP A 470 28.14 -37.61 -26.96
CA TRP A 470 28.31 -38.23 -28.29
C TRP A 470 29.45 -37.57 -29.07
N ASN A 471 29.57 -36.24 -29.07
CA ASN A 471 30.67 -35.53 -29.73
C ASN A 471 32.05 -35.94 -29.17
N VAL A 472 32.16 -36.15 -27.85
CA VAL A 472 33.39 -36.65 -27.22
C VAL A 472 33.70 -38.07 -27.70
N LYS A 473 32.71 -38.97 -27.68
CA LYS A 473 32.85 -40.35 -28.19
C LYS A 473 33.21 -40.37 -29.67
N GLU A 474 32.62 -39.48 -30.47
CA GLU A 474 32.91 -39.35 -31.89
C GLU A 474 34.35 -38.92 -32.14
N LYS A 475 34.85 -37.94 -31.39
CA LYS A 475 36.26 -37.54 -31.45
C LYS A 475 37.20 -38.69 -31.06
N GLN A 476 36.89 -39.42 -29.99
CA GLN A 476 37.69 -40.58 -29.57
C GLN A 476 37.65 -41.71 -30.59
N ALA A 477 36.49 -42.03 -31.16
CA ALA A 477 36.37 -43.06 -32.19
C ALA A 477 37.15 -42.70 -33.46
N LYS A 478 37.13 -41.42 -33.87
CA LYS A 478 37.93 -40.90 -34.98
C LYS A 478 39.43 -41.09 -34.75
N LEU A 479 39.93 -40.89 -33.52
CA LEU A 479 41.34 -41.12 -33.18
C LEU A 479 41.76 -42.59 -33.32
N VAL A 480 40.84 -43.54 -33.14
CA VAL A 480 41.10 -44.99 -33.25
C VAL A 480 40.60 -45.55 -34.60
N GLY A 481 40.34 -44.70 -35.60
CA GLY A 481 39.92 -45.11 -36.94
C GLY A 481 38.52 -45.73 -37.04
N LYS A 482 37.68 -45.60 -36.02
CA LYS A 482 36.31 -46.15 -35.99
C LYS A 482 35.27 -45.07 -36.33
N ARG A 483 34.24 -45.42 -37.11
CA ARG A 483 33.05 -44.56 -37.32
C ARG A 483 31.92 -44.99 -36.38
N LEU A 484 31.41 -44.03 -35.61
CA LEU A 484 30.23 -44.21 -34.77
C LEU A 484 28.94 -44.00 -35.56
N LYS A 485 27.88 -44.71 -35.16
CA LYS A 485 26.54 -44.49 -35.70
C LYS A 485 26.02 -43.10 -35.28
N PRO A 486 25.20 -42.44 -36.11
CA PRO A 486 24.56 -41.17 -35.76
C PRO A 486 23.78 -41.28 -34.46
N LEU A 487 23.76 -40.20 -33.67
CA LEU A 487 22.96 -40.13 -32.46
C LEU A 487 21.47 -40.24 -32.81
N LYS A 488 20.80 -41.28 -32.31
CA LYS A 488 19.35 -41.45 -32.47
C LYS A 488 18.62 -40.34 -31.70
N VAL A 489 17.70 -39.64 -32.37
CA VAL A 489 16.77 -38.70 -31.74
C VAL A 489 15.76 -39.53 -30.95
N PRO A 490 15.63 -39.34 -29.61
CA PRO A 490 14.66 -40.06 -28.82
C PRO A 490 13.23 -39.65 -29.19
N THR A 491 12.30 -40.60 -29.11
CA THR A 491 10.86 -40.34 -29.24
C THR A 491 10.36 -39.63 -27.96
N PRO A 492 9.32 -38.77 -27.99
CA PRO A 492 8.80 -38.13 -26.78
C PRO A 492 8.45 -39.16 -25.69
N GLY A 493 8.99 -38.99 -24.49
CA GLY A 493 8.81 -39.94 -23.37
C GLY A 493 9.87 -41.05 -23.24
N GLU A 494 10.74 -41.25 -24.24
CA GLU A 494 11.86 -42.22 -24.14
C GLU A 494 13.07 -41.66 -23.36
N LEU A 495 13.13 -40.34 -23.17
CA LEU A 495 14.26 -39.68 -22.52
C LEU A 495 14.04 -39.66 -21.01
N ASP A 496 14.83 -40.43 -20.27
CA ASP A 496 14.91 -40.29 -18.82
C ASP A 496 15.49 -38.92 -18.46
N LEU A 497 14.67 -38.08 -17.81
CA LEU A 497 15.05 -36.75 -17.36
C LEU A 497 15.78 -36.78 -16.01
N GLY A 498 15.81 -37.94 -15.32
CA GLY A 498 16.38 -38.12 -13.99
C GLY A 498 15.64 -37.40 -12.86
N VAL A 499 14.54 -36.72 -13.19
CA VAL A 499 13.66 -36.01 -12.27
C VAL A 499 12.20 -36.26 -12.61
N ASP A 500 11.37 -36.23 -11.58
CA ASP A 500 9.92 -36.29 -11.66
C ASP A 500 9.33 -34.86 -11.73
N ILE A 501 8.95 -34.41 -12.93
CA ILE A 501 8.44 -33.05 -13.16
C ILE A 501 7.19 -32.75 -12.30
N PRO A 502 6.17 -33.64 -12.20
CA PRO A 502 5.08 -33.48 -11.25
C PRO A 502 5.49 -33.26 -9.78
N LYS A 503 6.62 -33.82 -9.32
CA LYS A 503 7.14 -33.52 -7.96
C LYS A 503 7.77 -32.14 -7.87
N ILE A 504 8.43 -31.69 -8.93
CA ILE A 504 9.00 -30.33 -9.01
C ILE A 504 7.89 -29.28 -9.06
N CYS A 505 6.81 -29.55 -9.80
CA CYS A 505 5.64 -28.69 -9.91
C CYS A 505 4.39 -29.50 -9.56
N PRO A 506 3.99 -29.58 -8.28
CA PRO A 506 2.79 -30.27 -7.83
C PRO A 506 1.52 -29.55 -8.24
N ALA A 507 0.39 -30.24 -8.15
CA ALA A 507 -0.93 -29.72 -8.50
C ALA A 507 -1.19 -28.35 -7.84
N GLY A 508 -1.64 -27.38 -8.65
CA GLY A 508 -1.89 -26.00 -8.21
C GLY A 508 -0.67 -25.08 -8.19
N SER A 509 0.56 -25.61 -8.30
CA SER A 509 1.76 -24.80 -8.47
C SER A 509 1.85 -24.22 -9.88
N THR A 510 2.17 -22.93 -9.97
CA THR A 510 2.36 -22.19 -11.23
C THR A 510 3.80 -21.71 -11.38
N ALA A 511 4.14 -21.23 -12.58
CA ALA A 511 5.42 -20.60 -12.85
C ALA A 511 5.68 -19.36 -11.97
N LYS A 512 4.63 -18.66 -11.53
CA LYS A 512 4.75 -17.57 -10.54
C LYS A 512 5.27 -18.10 -9.21
N ASN A 513 4.72 -19.21 -8.71
CA ASN A 513 5.15 -19.81 -7.44
C ASN A 513 6.62 -20.26 -7.51
N LEU A 514 7.01 -20.92 -8.61
CA LEU A 514 8.39 -21.35 -8.80
C LEU A 514 9.36 -20.18 -8.95
N GLY A 515 8.95 -19.11 -9.64
CA GLY A 515 9.80 -17.94 -9.86
C GLY A 515 10.09 -17.08 -8.63
N VAL A 516 9.37 -17.28 -7.52
CA VAL A 516 9.63 -16.61 -6.23
C VAL A 516 10.64 -17.38 -5.37
N LEU A 517 10.88 -18.66 -5.68
CA LEU A 517 11.85 -19.47 -4.95
C LEU A 517 13.27 -18.92 -5.15
N TYR A 518 14.04 -18.87 -4.06
CA TYR A 518 15.48 -18.69 -4.17
C TYR A 518 16.09 -19.87 -4.90
N THR A 519 17.16 -19.64 -5.66
CA THR A 519 17.87 -20.68 -6.41
C THR A 519 18.14 -21.95 -5.58
N PRO A 520 18.63 -21.87 -4.31
CA PRO A 520 18.85 -23.07 -3.50
C PRO A 520 17.57 -23.86 -3.19
N GLN A 521 16.43 -23.19 -3.02
CA GLN A 521 15.14 -23.84 -2.73
C GLN A 521 14.64 -24.61 -3.95
N PHE A 522 14.77 -24.04 -5.16
CA PHE A 522 14.43 -24.74 -6.38
C PHE A 522 15.36 -25.92 -6.65
N VAL A 523 16.67 -25.76 -6.40
CA VAL A 523 17.65 -26.86 -6.50
C VAL A 523 17.30 -27.99 -5.54
N GLN A 524 17.02 -27.67 -4.28
CA GLN A 524 16.62 -28.65 -3.26
C GLN A 524 15.37 -29.43 -3.70
N ARG A 525 14.39 -28.74 -4.27
CA ARG A 525 13.17 -29.36 -4.80
C ARG A 525 13.45 -30.31 -5.97
N CYS A 526 14.37 -29.96 -6.86
CA CYS A 526 14.83 -30.84 -7.93
C CYS A 526 15.55 -32.08 -7.39
N LEU A 527 16.34 -31.93 -6.32
CA LEU A 527 17.02 -33.04 -5.64
C LEU A 527 16.02 -34.02 -5.01
N GLU A 528 14.97 -33.51 -4.37
CA GLU A 528 13.88 -34.31 -3.79
C GLU A 528 13.03 -35.02 -4.86
N ALA A 529 12.90 -34.41 -6.03
CA ALA A 529 12.18 -34.98 -7.17
C ALA A 529 13.03 -35.97 -8.00
N ARG A 530 14.29 -36.20 -7.64
CA ARG A 530 15.18 -37.11 -8.35
C ARG A 530 14.61 -38.54 -8.32
N ASN A 531 14.49 -39.17 -9.48
CA ASN A 531 13.93 -40.52 -9.61
C ASN A 531 14.88 -41.52 -10.28
N SER A 532 16.05 -41.08 -10.78
CA SER A 532 17.07 -41.96 -11.32
C SER A 532 18.49 -41.52 -10.95
N GLN A 533 19.43 -42.48 -11.00
CA GLN A 533 20.86 -42.22 -10.83
C GLN A 533 21.54 -41.72 -12.12
N VAL A 534 20.78 -41.54 -13.21
CA VAL A 534 21.34 -41.18 -14.53
C VAL A 534 22.01 -39.81 -14.51
N LEU A 535 21.44 -38.85 -13.78
CA LEU A 535 22.08 -37.56 -13.52
C LEU A 535 22.93 -37.64 -12.25
N THR A 536 24.17 -37.16 -12.34
CA THR A 536 24.98 -36.86 -11.16
C THR A 536 24.38 -35.69 -10.38
N LEU A 537 24.74 -35.57 -9.10
CA LEU A 537 24.27 -34.46 -8.25
C LEU A 537 24.68 -33.10 -8.84
N ASP A 538 25.90 -32.98 -9.34
CA ASP A 538 26.41 -31.74 -9.94
C ASP A 538 25.69 -31.38 -11.24
N GLU A 539 25.43 -32.35 -12.11
CA GLU A 539 24.68 -32.12 -13.34
C GLU A 539 23.25 -31.67 -13.06
N LEU A 540 22.60 -32.28 -12.05
CA LEU A 540 21.25 -31.89 -11.64
C LEU A 540 21.24 -30.48 -11.03
N ASN A 541 22.22 -30.16 -10.18
CA ASN A 541 22.38 -28.82 -9.60
C ASN A 541 22.57 -27.77 -10.69
N HIS A 542 23.49 -27.96 -11.62
CA HIS A 542 23.72 -27.04 -12.74
C HIS A 542 22.47 -26.88 -13.62
N THR A 543 21.80 -27.99 -13.95
CA THR A 543 20.56 -27.97 -14.74
C THR A 543 19.48 -27.16 -14.02
N ALA A 544 19.27 -27.41 -12.72
CA ALA A 544 18.27 -26.71 -11.93
C ALA A 544 18.54 -25.20 -11.84
N VAL A 545 19.81 -24.80 -11.59
CA VAL A 545 20.25 -23.40 -11.56
C VAL A 545 19.96 -22.70 -12.89
N ASP A 546 20.27 -23.34 -14.02
CA ASP A 546 20.02 -22.79 -15.34
C ASP A 546 18.52 -22.63 -15.64
N ILE A 547 17.70 -23.60 -15.21
CA ILE A 547 16.24 -23.56 -15.42
C ILE A 547 15.62 -22.42 -14.62
N ILE A 548 15.91 -22.32 -13.32
CA ILE A 548 15.35 -21.25 -12.49
C ILE A 548 15.86 -19.87 -12.89
N GLY A 549 17.12 -19.77 -13.33
CA GLY A 549 17.68 -18.56 -13.91
C GLY A 549 16.94 -18.13 -15.19
N THR A 550 16.61 -19.10 -16.06
CA THR A 550 15.81 -18.85 -17.27
C THR A 550 14.40 -18.36 -16.91
N LEU A 551 13.74 -19.02 -15.95
CA LEU A 551 12.40 -18.63 -15.51
C LEU A 551 12.39 -17.21 -14.93
N SER A 552 13.34 -16.90 -14.05
CA SER A 552 13.52 -15.58 -13.46
C SER A 552 13.74 -14.50 -14.53
N TYR A 553 14.60 -14.78 -15.52
CA TYR A 553 14.83 -13.89 -16.65
C TYR A 553 13.54 -13.65 -17.46
N LEU A 554 12.75 -14.69 -17.72
CA LEU A 554 11.48 -14.55 -18.43
C LEU A 554 10.48 -13.69 -17.66
N ILE A 555 10.36 -13.87 -16.35
CA ILE A 555 9.48 -13.05 -15.49
C ILE A 555 9.90 -11.57 -15.54
N ILE A 556 11.20 -11.28 -15.36
CA ILE A 556 11.74 -9.91 -15.42
C ILE A 556 11.51 -9.29 -16.79
N LYS A 557 11.75 -10.06 -17.87
CA LYS A 557 11.56 -9.60 -19.25
C LYS A 557 10.09 -9.36 -19.57
N ALA A 558 9.18 -10.20 -19.07
CA ALA A 558 7.75 -10.01 -19.22
C ALA A 558 7.29 -8.71 -18.57
N LYS A 559 7.71 -8.43 -17.33
CA LYS A 559 7.48 -7.13 -16.67
C LYS A 559 8.02 -5.96 -17.48
N THR A 560 9.24 -6.09 -18.00
CA THR A 560 9.87 -5.06 -18.83
C THR A 560 9.12 -4.84 -20.15
N ARG A 561 8.60 -5.90 -20.78
CA ARG A 561 7.77 -5.81 -22.00
C ARG A 561 6.45 -5.15 -21.72
N THR A 562 5.74 -5.59 -20.66
CA THR A 562 4.51 -4.95 -20.20
C THR A 562 4.77 -3.46 -20.03
N ARG A 563 5.85 -3.06 -19.34
CA ARG A 563 6.29 -1.66 -19.20
C ARG A 563 6.67 -0.97 -20.52
N ASN A 564 7.28 -1.65 -21.48
CA ASN A 564 7.66 -1.03 -22.74
C ASN A 564 6.47 -0.84 -23.69
N GLU A 565 5.52 -1.77 -23.73
CA GLU A 565 4.25 -1.64 -24.47
C GLU A 565 3.43 -0.49 -23.93
N ILE A 566 3.33 -0.43 -22.61
CA ILE A 566 2.86 0.69 -21.81
C ILE A 566 3.52 2.03 -22.21
N MET A 567 4.85 2.09 -22.34
CA MET A 567 5.53 3.32 -22.75
C MET A 567 5.28 3.68 -24.22
N LYS A 568 5.12 2.67 -25.09
CA LYS A 568 4.82 2.86 -26.51
C LYS A 568 3.40 3.37 -26.73
N SER A 569 2.40 2.91 -25.96
CA SER A 569 1.04 3.46 -26.00
C SER A 569 1.05 4.94 -25.64
N ARG A 570 1.89 5.35 -24.67
CA ARG A 570 2.10 6.77 -24.31
C ARG A 570 2.64 7.62 -25.47
N LYS A 571 3.52 7.09 -26.32
CA LYS A 571 3.97 7.76 -27.55
C LYS A 571 2.85 7.84 -28.59
N LYS A 572 2.07 6.77 -28.75
CA LYS A 572 0.96 6.71 -29.71
C LYS A 572 -0.15 7.71 -29.35
N LEU A 573 -0.59 7.76 -28.08
CA LEU A 573 -1.53 8.77 -27.59
C LEU A 573 -1.00 10.20 -27.74
N ALA A 574 0.27 10.45 -27.43
CA ALA A 574 0.86 11.76 -27.64
C ALA A 574 0.88 12.17 -29.14
N THR A 575 0.96 11.21 -30.06
CA THR A 575 0.96 11.47 -31.50
C THR A 575 -0.46 11.67 -32.04
N GLU A 576 -1.45 10.97 -31.48
CA GLU A 576 -2.87 11.06 -31.88
C GLU A 576 -3.56 12.29 -31.28
N VAL A 577 -3.28 12.67 -30.03
CA VAL A 577 -3.88 13.84 -29.35
C VAL A 577 -3.28 15.17 -29.81
N TYR A 578 -1.99 15.20 -30.15
CA TYR A 578 -1.30 16.42 -30.59
C TYR A 578 -1.01 16.47 -32.08
N GLY A 579 -1.72 15.65 -32.88
CA GLY A 579 -1.78 15.71 -34.35
C GLY A 579 -0.47 16.10 -35.04
N VAL A 580 0.31 15.11 -35.48
CA VAL A 580 1.48 15.29 -36.38
C VAL A 580 2.41 16.43 -35.94
N PHE A 581 3.40 16.11 -35.11
CA PHE A 581 4.59 16.96 -35.03
C PHE A 581 5.21 17.03 -36.43
N SER A 582 4.99 18.16 -37.11
CA SER A 582 5.67 18.52 -38.35
C SER A 582 7.18 18.34 -38.15
N PRO A 583 7.90 17.66 -39.06
CA PRO A 583 9.35 17.46 -38.97
C PRO A 583 10.16 18.76 -38.91
N TYR A 584 9.52 19.92 -39.12
CA TYR A 584 10.15 21.23 -39.09
C TYR A 584 10.29 21.86 -37.68
N ALA A 585 9.61 21.34 -36.67
CA ALA A 585 9.70 21.89 -35.30
C ALA A 585 10.91 21.36 -34.49
N SER A 586 11.53 20.25 -34.90
CA SER A 586 12.65 19.63 -34.19
C SER A 586 14.01 20.31 -34.43
N ARG A 587 14.15 21.15 -35.46
CA ARG A 587 15.42 21.88 -35.74
C ARG A 587 15.60 23.16 -34.92
N ARG A 588 14.54 23.77 -34.36
CA ARG A 588 14.66 24.99 -33.52
C ARG A 588 14.77 24.72 -32.02
N TYR A 589 14.30 23.58 -31.52
CA TYR A 589 14.43 23.25 -30.09
C TYR A 589 15.74 22.55 -29.74
N LEU A 590 16.39 21.86 -30.69
CA LEU A 590 17.74 21.31 -30.49
C LEU A 590 18.86 22.36 -30.63
N SER A 591 18.63 23.49 -31.31
CA SER A 591 19.65 24.55 -31.42
C SER A 591 19.75 25.45 -30.20
N ILE A 592 18.71 25.54 -29.36
CA ILE A 592 18.68 26.42 -28.17
C ILE A 592 19.19 25.71 -26.88
N VAL A 593 19.10 24.37 -26.81
CA VAL A 593 19.57 23.61 -25.64
C VAL A 593 21.03 23.15 -25.78
N VAL A 594 21.54 23.00 -27.01
CA VAL A 594 22.94 22.59 -27.25
C VAL A 594 23.92 23.76 -27.23
N THR A 595 23.51 24.99 -27.52
CA THR A 595 24.39 26.18 -27.45
C THR A 595 24.59 26.72 -26.04
N ARG A 596 23.63 26.58 -25.12
CA ARG A 596 23.77 27.06 -23.72
C ARG A 596 24.60 26.14 -22.81
N ARG A 597 24.71 24.84 -23.12
CA ARG A 597 25.59 23.92 -22.37
C ARG A 597 27.04 23.92 -22.87
N ARG A 598 27.29 24.27 -24.14
CA ARG A 598 28.66 24.37 -24.68
C ARG A 598 29.35 25.69 -24.31
N ALA A 599 28.61 26.80 -24.20
CA ALA A 599 29.17 28.09 -23.77
C ALA A 599 29.53 28.16 -22.28
N LYS A 600 28.93 27.31 -21.42
CA LYS A 600 29.28 27.22 -19.99
C LYS A 600 30.47 26.28 -19.74
N MET A 601 30.60 25.20 -20.52
CA MET A 601 31.74 24.27 -20.42
C MET A 601 33.04 24.81 -21.01
N ILE A 602 32.99 25.74 -21.97
CA ILE A 602 34.20 26.36 -22.56
C ILE A 602 34.72 27.52 -21.69
N LYS A 603 33.87 28.14 -20.85
CA LYS A 603 34.30 29.24 -19.97
C LYS A 603 34.94 28.77 -18.66
N ASP A 604 34.62 27.55 -18.21
CA ASP A 604 35.15 26.95 -16.98
C ASP A 604 36.43 26.11 -17.20
N TYR A 605 36.88 25.93 -18.45
CA TYR A 605 38.05 25.09 -18.80
C TYR A 605 39.33 25.89 -19.15
N ASP A 606 39.25 27.23 -19.22
CA ASP A 606 40.35 28.09 -19.70
C ASP A 606 41.04 28.92 -18.58
N GLU A 607 40.69 28.70 -17.30
CA GLU A 607 41.23 29.50 -16.17
C GLU A 607 42.07 28.70 -15.15
N ARG A 608 42.51 27.46 -15.43
CA ARG A 608 43.39 26.72 -14.50
C ARG A 608 44.47 25.89 -15.18
N ILE A 609 45.45 26.56 -15.80
CA ILE A 609 46.83 26.07 -15.86
C ILE A 609 47.77 27.28 -15.68
N PRO A 610 48.56 27.31 -14.61
CA PRO A 610 50.02 27.32 -14.77
C PRO A 610 50.54 26.09 -14.01
N GLY A 611 51.30 25.19 -14.64
CA GLY A 611 52.62 25.46 -15.18
C GLY A 611 53.56 24.59 -14.35
N ASP A 612 54.32 23.72 -15.05
CA ASP A 612 55.41 22.91 -14.52
C ASP A 612 55.03 21.85 -13.46
N ALA A 613 55.68 20.72 -13.32
CA ALA A 613 56.57 19.88 -14.10
C ALA A 613 56.69 18.61 -13.24
N ASP A 614 57.07 17.50 -13.86
CA ASP A 614 57.83 16.43 -13.22
C ASP A 614 57.14 15.37 -12.31
N LEU A 615 57.52 14.12 -12.66
CA LEU A 615 57.74 12.94 -11.80
C LEU A 615 56.49 12.17 -11.34
N LEU A 616 56.19 11.03 -12.00
CA LEU A 616 56.68 9.67 -11.73
C LEU A 616 55.85 8.92 -10.65
N TRP A 617 55.37 7.74 -11.07
CA TRP A 617 54.67 6.64 -10.35
C TRP A 617 53.15 6.67 -10.27
#